data_AF-A0A7X9GT38-F1
#
_entry.id   AF-A0A7X9GT38-F1
#
_cell.length_a   1.000
_cell.length_b   1.000
_cell.length_c   1.000
_cell.angle_alpha   90.00
_cell.angle_beta   90.00
_cell.angle_gamma   90.00
#
_symmetry.space_group_name_H-M   'P 1'
#
loop_
_entity.id
_entity.type
_entity.pdbx_description
1 polymer ?
#
loop_
_entity_poly.entity_id
_entity_poly.type
_entity_poly.pdbx_seq_one_letter_code
_entity_poly.pdbx_strand_id
1 'polypeptide(L)'
;MKRNWWMISLLAVSVLFGTVCEVQGQSFAQWAITATASSQYGSGDWSAKQIVGEPNVYPNYGDNGQAWAPGSMNNGLQWVELGFLEAVYVERVEIYETFNPG
;
A
#
# COMPACT_ATOMS: atom_id res chain seq x y z
N MET A 1 22.75 -46.24 -44.31
CA MET A 1 22.45 -44.94 -43.64
C MET A 1 21.20 -45.12 -42.80
N LYS A 2 21.31 -45.30 -41.48
CA LYS A 2 20.15 -45.54 -40.58
C LYS A 2 19.60 -44.19 -40.13
N ARG A 3 18.28 -44.00 -40.24
CA ARG A 3 17.59 -42.74 -39.90
C ARG A 3 17.13 -42.82 -38.45
N ASN A 4 17.69 -41.98 -37.58
CA ASN A 4 17.54 -42.06 -36.13
C ASN A 4 16.21 -41.44 -35.67
N TRP A 5 15.09 -42.10 -35.96
CA TRP A 5 13.74 -41.67 -35.60
C TRP A 5 13.52 -41.41 -34.11
N TRP A 6 14.33 -42.03 -33.25
CA TRP A 6 14.28 -41.85 -31.80
C TRP A 6 14.69 -40.43 -31.37
N MET A 7 15.54 -39.76 -32.16
CA MET A 7 15.94 -38.37 -31.90
C MET A 7 14.80 -37.39 -32.23
N ILE A 8 13.92 -37.73 -33.17
CA ILE A 8 12.76 -36.90 -33.55
C ILE A 8 11.68 -37.00 -32.47
N SER A 9 11.46 -38.20 -31.90
CA SER A 9 10.51 -38.39 -30.81
C SER A 9 10.94 -37.71 -29.50
N LEU A 10 12.25 -37.69 -29.20
CA LEU A 10 12.80 -37.00 -28.02
C LEU A 10 12.61 -35.48 -28.07
N LEU A 11 12.75 -34.87 -29.25
CA LEU A 11 12.55 -33.42 -29.46
C LEU A 11 11.07 -33.01 -29.36
N ALA A 12 10.13 -33.86 -29.76
CA ALA A 12 8.70 -33.55 -29.69
C ALA A 12 8.15 -33.56 -28.26
N VAL A 13 8.70 -34.40 -27.37
CA VAL A 13 8.28 -34.48 -25.97
C VAL A 13 8.75 -33.27 -25.14
N SER A 14 9.91 -32.70 -25.45
CA SER A 14 10.44 -31.51 -24.77
C SER A 14 9.64 -30.22 -25.00
N VAL A 15 8.89 -30.12 -26.11
CA VAL A 15 8.08 -28.93 -26.44
C VAL A 15 6.70 -28.95 -25.77
N LEU A 16 6.27 -30.09 -25.22
CA LEU A 16 4.96 -30.26 -24.58
C LEU A 16 4.94 -29.89 -23.08
N PHE A 17 6.10 -29.67 -22.45
CA PHE A 17 6.21 -29.13 -21.09
C PHE A 17 6.52 -27.62 -21.12
N GLY A 18 5.75 -26.87 -21.91
CA GLY A 18 5.74 -25.42 -21.78
C GLY A 18 5.28 -25.07 -20.37
N THR A 19 6.20 -24.60 -19.52
CA THR A 19 5.85 -24.06 -18.21
C THR A 19 4.92 -22.89 -18.45
N VAL A 20 3.64 -23.06 -18.10
CA VAL A 20 2.73 -21.95 -17.88
C VAL A 20 3.35 -21.18 -16.71
N CYS A 21 3.99 -20.04 -16.99
CA CYS A 21 4.31 -19.11 -15.92
C CYS A 21 2.99 -18.49 -15.49
N GLU A 22 2.49 -18.87 -14.32
CA GLU A 22 1.47 -18.08 -13.66
C GLU A 22 2.10 -16.74 -13.27
N VAL A 23 1.61 -15.65 -13.85
CA VAL A 23 1.89 -14.31 -13.34
C VAL A 23 1.05 -14.15 -12.08
N GLN A 24 1.64 -14.45 -10.93
CA GLN A 24 1.01 -14.15 -9.64
C GLN A 24 1.17 -12.66 -9.36
N GLY A 25 0.07 -11.94 -9.13
CA GLY A 25 0.11 -10.57 -8.64
C GLY A 25 0.72 -10.57 -7.23
N GLN A 26 1.76 -9.76 -7.01
CA GLN A 26 2.39 -9.60 -5.70
C GLN A 26 1.78 -8.39 -4.98
N SER A 27 1.23 -8.62 -3.79
CA SER A 27 0.78 -7.54 -2.89
C SER A 27 1.99 -6.93 -2.17
N PHE A 28 1.96 -5.60 -1.97
CA PHE A 28 2.98 -4.88 -1.22
C PHE A 28 2.37 -3.71 -0.44
N ALA A 29 3.04 -3.29 0.62
CA ALA A 29 2.69 -2.09 1.35
C ALA A 29 3.35 -0.87 0.70
N GLN A 30 2.62 0.23 0.64
CA GLN A 30 3.15 1.53 0.24
C GLN A 30 2.61 2.62 1.15
N TRP A 31 3.38 3.70 1.25
CA TRP A 31 3.07 4.83 2.11
C TRP A 31 2.64 6.03 1.28
N ALA A 32 1.81 6.88 1.87
CA ALA A 32 1.41 8.13 1.23
C ALA A 32 2.64 9.01 1.02
N ILE A 33 2.76 9.60 -0.18
CA ILE A 33 3.80 10.56 -0.54
C ILE A 33 3.29 12.00 -0.50
N THR A 34 1.97 12.19 -0.54
CA THR A 34 1.30 13.47 -0.35
C THR A 34 0.08 13.30 0.54
N ALA A 35 -0.26 14.34 1.29
CA ALA A 35 -1.44 14.38 2.12
C ALA A 35 -2.02 15.79 2.14
N THR A 36 -3.34 15.89 1.97
CA THR A 36 -4.13 17.08 2.29
C THR A 36 -5.29 16.69 3.19
N ALA A 37 -5.90 17.65 3.88
CA ALA A 37 -6.99 17.38 4.80
C ALA A 37 -8.04 18.48 4.75
N SER A 38 -9.26 18.16 5.14
CA SER A 38 -10.35 19.11 5.33
C SER A 38 -9.97 20.24 6.28
N SER A 39 -9.26 19.89 7.35
CA SER A 39 -8.68 20.82 8.31
C SER A 39 -7.50 20.15 9.03
N GLN A 40 -6.72 20.95 9.74
CA GLN A 40 -5.62 20.48 10.58
C GLN A 40 -5.51 21.36 11.82
N TYR A 41 -5.13 20.76 12.95
CA TYR A 41 -5.00 21.46 14.22
C TYR A 41 -3.81 22.44 14.21
N GLY A 42 -2.68 22.03 13.66
CA GLY A 42 -1.49 22.87 13.51
C GLY A 42 -0.93 22.85 12.10
N SER A 43 -0.04 23.81 11.81
CA SER A 43 0.70 23.87 10.54
C SER A 43 1.99 23.04 10.54
N GLY A 44 2.43 22.56 11.71
CA GLY A 44 3.56 21.65 11.90
C GLY A 44 3.09 20.37 12.58
N ASP A 45 2.95 20.45 13.90
CA ASP A 45 2.36 19.37 14.70
C ASP A 45 0.86 19.23 14.39
N TRP A 46 0.36 18.00 14.39
CA TRP A 46 -1.03 17.65 14.04
C TRP A 46 -1.46 18.05 12.63
N SER A 47 -0.51 18.35 11.74
CA SER A 47 -0.77 18.73 10.36
C SER A 47 -1.00 17.51 9.46
N ALA A 48 -1.61 17.72 8.29
CA ALA A 48 -1.80 16.64 7.30
C ALA A 48 -0.47 16.00 6.85
N LYS A 49 0.63 16.76 6.90
CA LYS A 49 1.97 16.27 6.56
C LYS A 49 2.40 15.07 7.40
N GLN A 50 1.87 14.95 8.63
CA GLN A 50 2.22 13.85 9.53
C GLN A 50 1.74 12.47 9.05
N ILE A 51 0.84 12.42 8.06
CA ILE A 51 0.34 11.16 7.46
C ILE A 51 1.33 10.62 6.39
N VAL A 52 2.24 11.46 5.90
CA VAL A 52 3.19 11.08 4.84
C VAL A 52 4.29 10.18 5.40
N GLY A 53 4.56 9.07 4.69
CA GLY A 53 5.55 8.08 5.09
C GLY A 53 5.01 6.96 5.97
N GLU A 54 5.92 6.18 6.54
CA GLU A 54 5.59 5.07 7.44
C GLU A 54 5.01 5.58 8.78
N PRO A 55 3.98 4.95 9.34
CA PRO A 55 3.44 5.30 10.65
C PRO A 55 4.51 5.32 11.73
N ASN A 56 4.62 6.44 12.44
CA ASN A 56 5.65 6.65 13.47
C ASN A 56 5.08 6.90 14.89
N VAL A 57 3.75 6.88 15.05
CA VAL A 57 3.08 7.03 16.36
C VAL A 57 2.65 5.66 16.91
N TYR A 58 1.90 4.88 16.14
CA TYR A 58 1.50 3.52 16.53
C TYR A 58 2.75 2.63 16.77
N PRO A 59 2.79 1.77 17.81
CA PRO A 59 1.72 1.44 18.76
C PRO A 59 1.66 2.32 20.01
N ASN A 60 2.39 3.44 20.06
CA ASN A 60 2.35 4.35 21.21
C ASN A 60 1.08 5.21 21.14
N TYR A 61 0.13 4.95 22.03
CA TYR A 61 -1.11 5.72 22.14
C TYR A 61 -0.89 7.04 22.89
N GLY A 62 -1.78 7.99 22.66
CA GLY A 62 -1.78 9.31 23.28
C GLY A 62 -1.83 10.45 22.27
N ASP A 63 -1.95 11.67 22.79
CA ASP A 63 -1.90 12.89 22.00
C ASP A 63 -0.46 13.17 21.56
N ASN A 64 -0.19 13.03 20.25
CA ASN A 64 1.14 13.18 19.67
C ASN A 64 1.07 14.04 18.41
N GLY A 65 1.86 15.12 18.38
CA GLY A 65 1.97 16.03 17.24
C GLY A 65 2.46 15.41 15.94
N GLN A 66 2.96 14.17 15.97
CA GLN A 66 3.32 13.36 14.81
C GLN A 66 2.14 12.55 14.24
N ALA A 67 0.94 12.67 14.79
CA ALA A 67 -0.30 12.21 14.16
C ALA A 67 -0.99 13.39 13.43
N TRP A 68 -2.07 13.13 12.68
CA TRP A 68 -2.97 14.20 12.21
C TRP A 68 -4.13 14.39 13.19
N ALA A 69 -4.56 15.65 13.39
CA ALA A 69 -5.81 15.95 14.07
C ALA A 69 -6.57 17.07 13.33
N PRO A 70 -7.92 17.04 13.31
CA PRO A 70 -8.71 18.10 12.70
C PRO A 70 -8.58 19.43 13.48
N GLY A 71 -8.86 20.54 12.80
CA GLY A 71 -8.73 21.89 13.35
C GLY A 71 -9.60 22.17 14.57
N SER A 72 -10.74 21.50 14.68
CA SER A 72 -11.71 21.66 15.75
C SER A 72 -12.35 20.32 16.10
N MET A 73 -12.63 20.11 17.40
CA MET A 73 -13.37 18.96 17.89
C MET A 73 -14.85 19.04 17.45
N ASN A 74 -15.48 17.88 17.20
CA ASN A 74 -16.89 17.77 16.81
C ASN A 74 -17.29 18.56 15.56
N ASN A 75 -16.37 18.78 14.61
CA ASN A 75 -16.59 19.59 13.42
C ASN A 75 -17.20 18.81 12.23
N GLY A 76 -18.09 17.85 12.52
CA GLY A 76 -18.72 17.00 11.51
C GLY A 76 -17.73 16.15 10.72
N LEU A 77 -18.06 15.85 9.45
CA LEU A 77 -17.23 15.03 8.57
C LEU A 77 -15.88 15.72 8.32
N GLN A 78 -14.81 15.00 8.64
CA GLN A 78 -13.44 15.36 8.30
C GLN A 78 -12.89 14.33 7.33
N TRP A 79 -11.96 14.75 6.49
CA TRP A 79 -11.35 13.88 5.49
C TRP A 79 -9.86 14.18 5.34
N VAL A 80 -9.13 13.17 4.89
CA VAL A 80 -7.76 13.28 4.42
C VAL A 80 -7.70 12.71 3.00
N GLU A 81 -7.00 13.38 2.11
CA GLU A 81 -6.76 12.93 0.74
C GLU A 81 -5.27 12.58 0.62
N LEU A 82 -4.99 11.35 0.19
CA LEU A 82 -3.64 10.78 0.12
C LEU A 82 -3.25 10.48 -1.32
N GLY A 83 -2.02 10.84 -1.68
CA GLY A 83 -1.38 10.41 -2.91
C GLY A 83 -0.37 9.31 -2.64
N PHE A 84 -0.35 8.30 -3.51
CA PHE A 84 0.54 7.15 -3.44
C PHE A 84 1.40 7.09 -4.71
N LEU A 85 2.57 6.45 -4.60
CA LEU A 85 3.52 6.41 -5.72
C LEU A 85 3.06 5.48 -6.85
N GLU A 86 2.54 4.31 -6.49
CA GLU A 86 2.16 3.28 -7.45
C GLU A 86 0.64 3.16 -7.55
N ALA A 87 0.11 3.23 -8.77
CA ALA A 87 -1.30 2.94 -9.03
C ALA A 87 -1.55 1.44 -8.88
N VAL A 88 -2.39 1.07 -7.91
CA VAL A 88 -2.69 -0.33 -7.56
C VAL A 88 -4.19 -0.56 -7.44
N TYR A 89 -4.59 -1.83 -7.53
CA TYR A 89 -5.88 -2.26 -6.97
C TYR A 89 -5.74 -2.37 -5.46
N VAL A 90 -6.50 -1.59 -4.70
CA VAL A 90 -6.39 -1.54 -3.24
C VAL A 90 -6.99 -2.81 -2.63
N GLU A 91 -6.16 -3.54 -1.87
CA GLU A 91 -6.61 -4.71 -1.09
C GLU A 91 -7.04 -4.33 0.33
N ARG A 92 -6.31 -3.40 0.95
CA ARG A 92 -6.50 -2.97 2.35
C ARG A 92 -6.04 -1.52 2.51
N VAL A 93 -6.70 -0.81 3.43
CA VAL A 93 -6.20 0.43 4.03
C VAL A 93 -6.04 0.19 5.52
N GLU A 94 -4.89 0.57 6.08
CA GLU A 94 -4.61 0.50 7.52
C GLU A 94 -4.65 1.91 8.09
N ILE A 95 -5.46 2.10 9.13
CA ILE A 95 -5.64 3.38 9.82
C ILE A 95 -5.35 3.14 11.29
N TYR A 96 -4.48 3.96 11.87
CA TYR A 96 -4.13 3.90 13.29
C TYR A 96 -4.64 5.15 13.99
N GLU A 97 -5.73 5.02 14.73
CA GLU A 97 -6.25 6.06 15.59
C GLU A 97 -5.62 5.93 16.99
N THR A 98 -4.74 6.87 17.34
CA THR A 98 -3.89 6.76 18.54
C THR A 98 -4.38 7.61 19.71
N PHE A 99 -5.33 8.52 19.49
CA PHE A 99 -5.91 9.38 20.53
C PHE A 99 -7.42 9.56 20.31
N ASN A 100 -8.22 9.18 21.31
CA ASN A 100 -9.68 9.14 21.24
C ASN A 100 -10.23 8.36 20.02
N PRO A 101 -9.79 7.11 19.77
CA PRO A 101 -10.35 6.29 18.70
C PRO A 101 -11.81 5.92 18.98
N GLY A 102 -12.64 5.83 17.94
CA GLY A 102 -14.04 5.38 18.07
C GLY A 102 -15.00 5.93 17.03
#